data_AF-A0A645J2Y4-F1
#
_entry.id   AF-A0A645J2Y4-F1
#
_cell.length_a   1.000
_cell.length_b   1.000
_cell.length_c   1.000
_cell.angle_alpha   90.00
_cell.angle_beta   90.00
_cell.angle_gamma   90.00
#
_symmetry.space_group_name_H-M   'P 1'
#
loop_
_entity.id
_entity.type
_entity.pdbx_description
1 polymer ?
#
loop_
_entity_poly.entity_id
_entity_poly.type
_entity_poly.pdbx_seq_one_letter_code
_entity_poly.pdbx_strand_id
1 'polypeptide(L)' 'MSDGQNLGMVDGKNIIIKMVDGKPTINGTAHILATVPASNGIVYAIDEVIVPE' A
#
# COMPACT_ATOMS: atom_id res chain seq x y z
N MET A 1 0.32 2.72 9.45
CA MET A 1 -0.50 3.07 8.27
C MET A 1 -1.84 3.51 8.78
N SER A 2 -2.35 4.65 8.31
CA SER A 2 -3.64 5.20 8.72
C SER A 2 -4.63 5.21 7.56
N ASP A 3 -5.93 5.21 7.88
CA ASP A 3 -6.96 5.32 6.85
C ASP A 3 -6.91 6.69 6.15
N GLY A 4 -7.04 6.67 4.82
CA GLY A 4 -6.93 7.87 3.97
C GLY A 4 -5.50 8.41 3.80
N GLN A 5 -4.47 7.63 4.19
CA GLN A 5 -3.08 8.07 4.06
C GLN A 5 -2.66 8.14 2.60
N ASN A 6 -2.17 9.30 2.17
CA ASN A 6 -1.57 9.49 0.85
C ASN A 6 -0.05 9.22 0.91
N LEU A 7 0.45 8.34 0.05
CA LEU A 7 1.88 8.06 -0.10
C LEU A 7 2.34 8.39 -1.52
N GLY A 8 3.40 9.19 -1.60
CA GLY A 8 4.10 9.46 -2.85
C GLY A 8 4.94 8.26 -3.29
N MET A 9 4.79 7.88 -4.54
CA MET A 9 5.62 6.91 -5.25
C MET A 9 6.81 7.60 -5.92
N VAL A 10 7.83 6.81 -6.25
CA VAL A 10 9.05 7.30 -6.90
C VAL A 10 8.80 7.82 -8.32
N ASP A 11 7.73 7.37 -8.97
CA ASP A 11 7.31 7.85 -10.29
C ASP A 11 6.58 9.21 -10.24
N GLY A 12 6.44 9.80 -9.04
CA GLY A 12 5.74 11.07 -8.80
C GLY A 12 4.23 10.94 -8.66
N LYS A 13 3.67 9.73 -8.77
CA LYS A 13 2.25 9.48 -8.52
C LYS A 13 2.00 9.22 -7.05
N ASN A 14 0.74 9.28 -6.67
CA ASN A 14 0.29 9.11 -5.30
C ASN A 14 -0.61 7.87 -5.20
N ILE A 15 -0.41 7.07 -4.16
CA ILE A 15 -1.34 6.01 -3.77
C ILE A 15 -2.04 6.35 -2.47
N ILE A 16 -3.30 5.91 -2.38
CA ILE A 16 -4.12 6.11 -1.19
C ILE A 16 -4.20 4.77 -0.45
N ILE A 17 -3.88 4.78 0.83
CA ILE A 17 -4.14 3.66 1.73
C ILE A 17 -5.54 3.84 2.32
N LYS A 18 -6.38 2.83 2.14
CA LYS A 18 -7.71 2.74 2.76
C LYS A 18 -7.76 1.58 3.72
N MET A 19 -8.42 1.74 4.85
CA MET A 19 -8.73 0.63 5.75
C MET A 19 -10.07 0.02 5.35
N VAL A 20 -10.05 -1.20 4.81
CA VAL A 20 -11.25 -1.99 4.49
C VAL A 20 -11.28 -3.18 5.44
N ASP A 21 -12.36 -3.35 6.19
CA ASP A 21 -12.54 -4.42 7.17
C ASP A 21 -11.39 -4.54 8.20
N GLY A 22 -10.85 -3.38 8.62
CA GLY A 22 -9.74 -3.30 9.57
C GLY A 22 -8.38 -3.72 8.99
N LYS A 23 -8.29 -3.97 7.68
CA LYS A 23 -7.03 -4.27 6.97
C LYS A 23 -6.64 -3.11 6.05
N PRO A 24 -5.35 -2.75 5.98
CA PRO A 24 -4.87 -1.77 5.03
C PRO A 24 -4.94 -2.32 3.61
N THR A 25 -5.58 -1.56 2.73
CA THR A 25 -5.67 -1.78 1.29
C THR A 25 -5.06 -0.61 0.55
N ILE A 26 -4.37 -0.90 -0.55
CA ILE A 26 -3.79 0.11 -1.43
C ILE A 26 -4.78 0.36 -2.56
N ASN A 27 -5.09 1.63 -2.79
CA ASN A 27 -6.09 2.11 -3.75
C ASN A 27 -7.52 1.52 -3.55
N GLY A 28 -7.78 0.89 -2.39
CA GLY A 28 -9.05 0.23 -2.09
C GLY A 28 -9.25 -1.15 -2.72
N THR A 29 -8.25 -1.69 -3.42
CA THR A 29 -8.38 -2.99 -4.10
C THR A 29 -7.25 -3.97 -3.72
N ALA A 30 -6.00 -3.51 -3.66
CA ALA A 30 -4.86 -4.36 -3.35
C ALA A 30 -4.70 -4.56 -1.83
N HIS A 31 -4.77 -5.81 -1.36
CA HIS A 31 -4.68 -6.14 0.06
C HIS A 31 -3.24 -6.47 0.46
N ILE A 32 -2.84 -6.01 1.64
CA ILE A 32 -1.54 -6.39 2.21
C ILE A 32 -1.66 -7.78 2.84
N LEU A 33 -0.97 -8.76 2.27
CA LEU A 33 -0.92 -10.15 2.74
C LEU A 33 0.13 -10.35 3.83
N ALA A 34 1.27 -9.68 3.70
CA ALA A 34 2.40 -9.82 4.61
C ALA A 34 3.23 -8.54 4.67
N THR A 35 3.93 -8.39 5.79
CA THR A 35 4.84 -7.27 6.05
C THR A 35 6.19 -7.84 6.44
N VAL A 36 7.23 -7.50 5.68
CA VAL A 36 8.60 -7.98 5.90
C VAL A 36 9.50 -6.77 6.20
N PRO A 37 10.01 -6.64 7.44
CA PRO A 37 10.96 -5.59 7.76
C PRO A 37 12.33 -5.90 7.12
N ALA A 38 12.95 -4.88 6.55
CA ALA A 38 14.30 -4.92 5.99
C ALA A 38 15.18 -3.85 6.65
N SER A 39 16.50 -3.94 6.47
CA SER A 39 17.45 -3.01 7.12
C SER A 39 17.28 -1.55 6.69
N ASN A 40 16.66 -1.30 5.53
CA ASN A 40 16.49 0.02 4.93
C ASN A 40 15.02 0.37 4.63
N GLY A 41 14.07 -0.43 5.12
CA GLY A 41 12.66 -0.21 4.79
C GLY A 41 11.77 -1.39 5.17
N ILE A 42 10.57 -1.39 4.60
CA ILE A 42 9.59 -2.45 4.82
C ILE A 42 9.04 -2.86 3.45
N VAL A 43 8.98 -4.17 3.22
CA VAL A 43 8.32 -4.75 2.05
C VAL A 43 6.92 -5.16 2.45
N TYR A 44 5.93 -4.62 1.74
CA TYR A 44 4.54 -5.05 1.86
C TYR A 44 4.22 -5.96 0.67
N ALA A 45 3.86 -7.21 0.94
CA ALA A 45 3.40 -8.15 -0.08
C ALA A 45 1.91 -7.92 -0.32
N ILE A 46 1.51 -7.75 -1.58
CA ILE A 46 0.13 -7.51 -2.00
C ILE A 46 -0.36 -8.59 -2.95
N ASP A 47 -1.68 -8.79 -2.99
CA ASP A 47 -2.35 -9.78 -3.84
C ASP A 47 -2.71 -9.27 -5.25
N GLU A 48 -2.67 -7.95 -5.46
CA GLU A 48 -3.03 -7.31 -6.73
C GLU A 48 -1.91 -6.42 -7.27
N VAL A 49 -1.86 -6.28 -8.58
CA VAL A 49 -0.90 -5.41 -9.27
C VAL A 49 -1.36 -3.96 -9.20
N ILE A 50 -0.50 -3.07 -8.71
CA ILE A 50 -0.71 -1.63 -8.81
C ILE A 50 -0.40 -1.20 -10.24
N VAL A 51 -1.44 -0.81 -10.99
CA VAL A 51 -1.28 -0.31 -12.36
C VAL A 51 -1.14 1.22 -12.31
N PRO A 52 -0.08 1.80 -12.88
CA PRO A 52 0.05 3.24 -13.00
C PRO A 52 -1.00 3.77 -13.99
N GLU A 53 -1.69 4.87 -13.65
CA GLU A 53 -2.57 5.59 -14.59
C GLU A 53 -1.79 6.32 -15.70
#